data_AF-A0A2K3PJP2-F1
#
_entry.id   AF-A0A2K3PJP2-F1
#
_cell.length_a   1.000
_cell.length_b   1.000
_cell.length_c   1.000
_cell.angle_alpha   90.00
_cell.angle_beta   90.00
_cell.angle_gamma   90.00
#
_symmetry.space_group_name_H-M   'P 1'
#
loop_
_entity.id
_entity.type
_entity.pdbx_description
1 polymer ?
#
loop_
_entity_poly.entity_id
_entity_poly.type
_entity_poly.pdbx_seq_one_letter_code
_entity_poly.pdbx_strand_id
1 'polypeptide(L)'
;AKALLEWHNTSQFCGHCGEKTVSKEAGRRKQCSNDSCKKRIYPRVDPVVIMLVIDRENDRVLLGTRPKFISQLWSCLSGFTEPGESLEEAVRRETWEESGIEVGEVVYHSSQPWPVGPNSIPCQLMVGFFAYAKSREITVDKKELEDARWFSREDIREALTLADYKKGQKTAASKVEQMCKGVEKSRSMAADFNVESGELAPIFVPGPFAIAHHLISSWAFSDQNVL
;
A
#
# COMPACT_ATOMS: atom_id res chain seq x y z
N ALA A 1 5.76 -4.77 16.75
CA ALA A 1 6.84 -5.75 17.04
C ALA A 1 7.65 -6.12 15.80
N LYS A 2 7.03 -6.65 14.73
CA LYS A 2 7.72 -7.11 13.50
C LYS A 2 8.77 -6.12 12.95
N ALA A 3 8.40 -4.87 12.71
CA ALA A 3 9.31 -3.84 12.21
C ALA A 3 10.58 -3.65 13.07
N LEU A 4 10.41 -3.65 14.40
CA LEU A 4 11.53 -3.47 15.32
C LEU A 4 12.46 -4.68 15.29
N LEU A 5 11.90 -5.89 15.23
CA LEU A 5 12.68 -7.13 15.12
C LEU A 5 13.48 -7.18 13.82
N GLU A 6 12.84 -6.84 12.69
CA GLU A 6 13.52 -6.82 11.39
C GLU A 6 14.62 -5.75 11.32
N TRP A 7 14.37 -4.57 11.90
CA TRP A 7 15.40 -3.54 12.03
C TRP A 7 16.60 -4.02 12.86
N HIS A 8 16.36 -4.78 13.94
CA HIS A 8 17.46 -5.37 14.72
C HIS A 8 18.28 -6.37 13.90
N ASN A 9 17.64 -7.15 13.04
CA ASN A 9 18.29 -8.14 12.17
C ASN A 9 19.15 -7.48 11.09
N THR A 10 18.69 -6.37 10.52
CA THR A 10 19.36 -5.68 9.40
C THR A 10 20.39 -4.64 9.86
N SER A 11 20.22 -4.03 11.03
CA SER A 11 21.10 -2.97 11.53
C SER A 11 22.19 -3.50 12.46
N GLN A 12 22.98 -4.50 12.03
CA GLN A 12 23.99 -5.14 12.88
C GLN A 12 25.28 -4.31 13.03
N PHE A 13 25.61 -3.51 12.02
CA PHE A 13 26.85 -2.74 11.94
C PHE A 13 26.58 -1.24 11.80
N CYS A 14 27.55 -0.42 12.20
CA CYS A 14 27.45 1.02 12.15
C CYS A 14 27.73 1.51 10.72
N GLY A 15 26.75 2.11 10.07
CA GLY A 15 26.91 2.68 8.72
C GLY A 15 27.92 3.85 8.61
N HIS A 16 28.49 4.32 9.72
CA HIS A 16 29.54 5.36 9.69
C HIS A 16 30.96 4.78 9.74
N CYS A 17 31.21 3.74 10.55
CA CYS A 17 32.57 3.23 10.79
C CYS A 17 32.72 1.70 10.62
N GLY A 18 31.65 0.99 10.25
CA GLY A 18 31.65 -0.45 10.04
C GLY A 18 31.62 -1.32 11.30
N GLU A 19 31.91 -0.77 12.48
CA GLU A 19 31.96 -1.54 13.73
C GLU A 19 30.57 -2.05 14.18
N LYS A 20 30.53 -3.12 14.98
CA LYS A 20 29.29 -3.68 15.52
C LYS A 20 28.45 -2.64 16.29
N THR A 21 27.16 -2.91 16.36
CA THR A 21 26.21 -2.10 17.12
C THR A 21 25.61 -2.93 18.26
N VAL A 22 25.38 -2.28 19.39
CA VAL A 22 24.80 -2.88 20.59
C VAL A 22 23.43 -2.28 20.87
N SER A 23 22.49 -3.12 21.30
CA SER A 23 21.15 -2.70 21.70
C SER A 23 21.19 -1.82 22.95
N LYS A 24 20.40 -0.74 22.98
CA LYS A 24 20.22 0.16 24.11
C LYS A 24 18.73 0.49 24.28
N GLU A 25 18.36 1.01 25.44
CA GLU A 25 16.97 1.45 25.76
C GLU A 25 15.92 0.37 25.46
N ALA A 26 16.13 -0.83 26.01
CA ALA A 26 15.25 -1.98 25.79
C ALA A 26 15.01 -2.30 24.30
N GLY A 27 15.99 -2.02 23.43
CA GLY A 27 15.91 -2.29 22.00
C GLY A 27 15.27 -1.19 21.16
N ARG A 28 14.98 -0.01 21.72
CA ARG A 28 14.45 1.13 20.97
C ARG A 28 15.49 1.86 20.12
N ARG A 29 16.77 1.65 20.43
CA ARG A 29 17.88 2.16 19.63
C ARG A 29 19.08 1.22 19.69
N LYS A 30 20.01 1.44 18.76
CA LYS A 30 21.33 0.82 18.76
C LYS A 30 22.40 1.89 18.93
N GLN A 31 23.56 1.47 19.42
CA GLN A 31 24.73 2.33 19.56
C GLN A 31 25.96 1.61 19.04
N CYS A 32 26.80 2.31 18.27
CA CYS A 32 28.07 1.76 17.83
C CYS A 32 28.94 1.37 19.04
N SER A 33 29.58 0.19 19.01
CA SER A 33 30.46 -0.29 20.08
C SER A 33 31.84 0.37 20.09
N ASN A 34 32.25 1.03 18.99
CA ASN A 34 33.49 1.79 18.97
C ASN A 34 33.36 3.05 19.85
N ASP A 35 34.22 3.16 20.87
CA ASP A 35 34.22 4.25 21.86
C ASP A 35 34.48 5.63 21.24
N SER A 36 35.27 5.68 20.16
CA SER A 36 35.54 6.91 19.41
C SER A 36 34.39 7.35 18.51
N CYS A 37 33.49 6.43 18.12
CA CYS A 37 32.36 6.72 17.23
C CYS A 37 31.08 6.99 18.03
N LYS A 38 30.67 6.06 18.91
CA LYS A 38 29.46 6.15 19.77
C LYS A 38 28.15 6.55 19.09
N LYS A 39 28.07 6.51 17.75
CA LYS A 39 26.90 6.94 16.97
C LYS A 39 25.64 6.19 17.41
N ARG A 40 24.56 6.94 17.59
CA ARG A 40 23.22 6.42 17.92
C ARG A 40 22.47 6.16 16.63
N ILE A 41 21.77 5.03 16.56
CA ILE A 41 21.03 4.57 15.38
C ILE A 41 19.62 4.22 15.82
N TYR A 42 18.63 4.76 15.13
CA TYR A 42 17.22 4.55 15.41
C TYR A 42 16.57 3.69 14.30
N PRO A 43 15.43 3.04 14.60
CA PRO A 43 14.64 2.34 13.60
C PRO A 43 14.27 3.24 12.42
N ARG A 44 14.50 2.73 11.21
CA ARG A 44 14.10 3.39 9.96
C ARG A 44 12.59 3.23 9.75
N VAL A 45 11.92 4.31 9.36
CA VAL A 45 10.53 4.32 8.90
C VAL A 45 10.51 5.06 7.57
N ASP A 46 10.07 4.39 6.51
CA ASP A 46 10.05 4.97 5.17
C ASP A 46 8.63 5.52 4.87
N PRO A 47 8.47 6.85 4.72
CA PRO A 47 7.20 7.43 4.34
C PRO A 47 6.82 7.07 2.91
N VAL A 48 5.57 6.65 2.73
CA VAL A 48 4.98 6.30 1.43
C VAL A 48 3.65 7.03 1.35
N VAL A 49 3.47 7.89 0.35
CA VAL A 49 2.18 8.51 0.10
C VAL A 49 1.29 7.53 -0.64
N ILE A 50 0.01 7.50 -0.29
CA ILE A 50 -1.02 6.76 -1.01
C ILE A 50 -2.22 7.67 -1.19
N MET A 51 -2.70 7.79 -2.43
CA MET A 51 -3.67 8.82 -2.78
C MET A 51 -4.81 8.26 -3.61
N LEU A 52 -6.02 8.64 -3.23
CA LEU A 52 -7.19 8.49 -4.08
C LEU A 52 -7.37 9.79 -4.86
N VAL A 53 -7.17 9.71 -6.18
CA VAL A 53 -7.30 10.86 -7.07
C VAL A 53 -8.76 10.98 -7.51
N ILE A 54 -9.39 12.11 -7.23
CA ILE A 54 -10.82 12.36 -7.40
C ILE A 54 -11.03 13.38 -8.51
N ASP A 55 -11.85 13.02 -9.50
CA ASP A 55 -12.40 13.93 -10.49
C ASP A 55 -13.79 14.37 -10.03
N ARG A 56 -13.87 15.53 -9.36
CA ARG A 56 -15.10 16.06 -8.77
C ARG A 56 -16.20 16.31 -9.82
N GLU A 57 -15.83 16.73 -11.02
CA GLU A 57 -16.79 17.11 -12.07
C GLU A 57 -17.55 15.90 -12.62
N ASN A 58 -16.88 14.75 -12.71
CA ASN A 58 -17.45 13.53 -13.29
C ASN A 58 -17.76 12.45 -12.23
N ASP A 59 -17.69 12.81 -10.95
CA ASP A 59 -17.92 11.94 -9.78
C ASP A 59 -17.27 10.56 -9.87
N ARG A 60 -15.96 10.56 -10.13
CA ARG A 60 -15.17 9.34 -10.38
C ARG A 60 -13.78 9.43 -9.75
N VAL A 61 -13.14 8.28 -9.58
CA VAL A 61 -11.79 8.16 -9.02
C VAL A 61 -10.85 7.41 -9.94
N LEU A 62 -9.57 7.77 -9.90
CA LEU A 62 -8.51 7.05 -10.60
C LEU A 62 -8.02 5.90 -9.73
N LEU A 63 -7.96 4.71 -10.29
CA LEU A 63 -7.28 3.56 -9.69
C LEU A 63 -6.30 2.96 -10.69
N GLY A 64 -5.20 2.42 -10.17
CA GLY A 64 -4.17 1.71 -10.92
C GLY A 64 -4.15 0.21 -10.58
N THR A 65 -3.66 -0.59 -11.52
CA THR A 65 -3.32 -2.01 -11.32
C THR A 65 -1.85 -2.23 -11.63
N ARG A 66 -1.20 -3.12 -10.86
CA ARG A 66 0.21 -3.48 -11.05
C ARG A 66 0.35 -4.84 -11.73
N PRO A 67 1.42 -5.07 -12.52
CA PRO A 67 1.59 -6.29 -13.34
C PRO A 67 1.69 -7.64 -12.59
N LYS A 68 1.45 -7.71 -11.27
CA LYS A 68 1.79 -8.87 -10.44
C LYS A 68 0.63 -9.39 -9.57
N PHE A 69 0.50 -10.73 -9.62
CA PHE A 69 -0.09 -11.68 -8.67
C PHE A 69 -1.61 -11.73 -8.42
N ILE A 70 -2.39 -10.67 -8.62
CA ILE A 70 -3.86 -10.75 -8.49
C ILE A 70 -4.49 -10.06 -9.70
N SER A 71 -5.04 -10.86 -10.62
CA SER A 71 -5.82 -10.31 -11.72
C SER A 71 -6.95 -9.44 -11.17
N GLN A 72 -7.14 -8.24 -11.74
CA GLN A 72 -8.28 -7.36 -11.46
C GLN A 72 -8.24 -6.62 -10.10
N LEU A 73 -7.11 -6.59 -9.38
CA LEU A 73 -6.96 -5.72 -8.20
C LEU A 73 -6.63 -4.28 -8.61
N TRP A 74 -7.58 -3.38 -8.40
CA TRP A 74 -7.46 -1.94 -8.62
C TRP A 74 -7.31 -1.21 -7.29
N SER A 75 -6.28 -0.37 -7.16
CA SER A 75 -5.95 0.32 -5.91
C SER A 75 -5.59 1.78 -6.17
N CYS A 76 -5.59 2.57 -5.10
CA CYS A 76 -4.97 3.89 -5.06
C CYS A 76 -3.53 3.84 -5.57
N LEU A 77 -3.10 4.94 -6.19
CA LEU A 77 -1.70 5.18 -6.54
C LEU A 77 -0.87 5.38 -5.28
N SER A 78 0.42 5.07 -5.32
CA SER A 78 1.29 5.21 -4.15
C SER A 78 2.77 5.17 -4.48
N GLY A 79 3.56 5.99 -3.81
CA GLY A 79 5.02 5.94 -3.93
C GLY A 79 5.75 6.56 -2.75
N PHE A 80 7.08 6.41 -2.78
CA PHE A 80 7.93 6.83 -1.67
C PHE A 80 8.09 8.35 -1.67
N THR A 81 8.19 8.92 -0.47
CA THR A 81 8.62 10.32 -0.36
C THR A 81 10.13 10.43 -0.56
N GLU A 82 10.57 11.31 -1.45
CA GLU A 82 11.95 11.63 -1.73
C GLU A 82 12.56 12.62 -0.71
N PRO A 83 13.89 12.65 -0.57
CA PRO A 83 14.55 13.65 0.27
C PRO A 83 14.34 15.07 -0.26
N GLY A 84 13.72 15.92 0.56
CA GLY A 84 13.55 17.34 0.26
C GLY A 84 12.18 17.72 -0.30
N GLU A 85 11.28 16.76 -0.51
CA GLU A 85 9.89 17.03 -0.89
C GLU A 85 8.94 16.99 0.32
N SER A 86 7.85 17.76 0.25
CA SER A 86 6.70 17.62 1.13
C SER A 86 5.86 16.39 0.75
N LEU A 87 4.98 15.94 1.65
CA LEU A 87 4.08 14.82 1.34
C LEU A 87 3.11 15.18 0.20
N GLU A 88 2.68 16.43 0.12
CA GLU A 88 1.80 16.92 -0.94
C GLU A 88 2.55 17.07 -2.28
N GLU A 89 3.85 17.38 -2.25
CA GLU A 89 4.71 17.36 -3.45
C GLU A 89 4.87 15.92 -3.96
N ALA A 90 5.14 14.96 -3.06
CA ALA A 90 5.21 13.54 -3.37
C ALA A 90 3.91 13.03 -4.02
N VAL A 91 2.74 13.38 -3.46
CA VAL A 91 1.43 13.01 -4.03
C VAL A 91 1.29 13.52 -5.46
N ARG A 92 1.72 14.76 -5.74
CA ARG A 92 1.64 15.35 -7.09
C ARG A 92 2.59 14.66 -8.06
N ARG A 93 3.85 14.46 -7.64
CA ARG A 93 4.90 13.81 -8.44
C ARG A 93 4.48 12.39 -8.81
N GLU A 94 4.16 11.56 -7.82
CA GLU A 94 3.78 10.16 -8.02
C GLU A 94 2.52 10.01 -8.89
N THR A 95 1.50 10.86 -8.67
CA THR A 95 0.30 10.83 -9.51
C THR A 95 0.63 11.14 -10.97
N TRP A 96 1.48 12.14 -11.20
CA TRP A 96 1.88 12.53 -12.55
C TRP A 96 2.79 11.48 -13.22
N GLU A 97 3.76 10.91 -12.49
CA GLU A 97 4.67 9.88 -12.99
C GLU A 97 3.92 8.60 -13.39
N GLU A 98 3.02 8.09 -12.52
CA GLU A 98 2.34 6.82 -12.77
C GLU A 98 1.20 6.92 -13.79
N SER A 99 0.53 8.08 -13.90
CA SER A 99 -0.73 8.21 -14.65
C SER A 99 -0.85 9.42 -15.58
N GLY A 100 0.09 10.37 -15.53
CA GLY A 100 0.02 11.63 -16.28
C GLY A 100 -1.01 12.63 -15.76
N ILE A 101 -1.73 12.32 -14.67
CA ILE A 101 -2.76 13.20 -14.12
C ILE A 101 -2.13 14.28 -13.25
N GLU A 102 -2.46 15.54 -13.55
CA GLU A 102 -2.11 16.67 -12.71
C GLU A 102 -3.14 16.80 -11.59
N VAL A 103 -2.67 16.99 -10.35
CA VAL A 103 -3.54 17.20 -9.19
C VAL A 103 -3.28 18.54 -8.52
N GLY A 104 -4.36 19.17 -8.06
CA GLY A 104 -4.36 20.47 -7.40
C GLY A 104 -4.28 20.33 -5.89
N GLU A 105 -5.45 20.46 -5.26
CA GLU A 105 -5.61 20.31 -3.82
C GLU A 105 -5.28 18.88 -3.38
N VAL A 106 -4.56 18.76 -2.26
CA VAL A 106 -4.16 17.49 -1.64
C VAL A 106 -4.54 17.58 -0.16
N VAL A 107 -5.39 16.66 0.30
CA VAL A 107 -5.97 16.67 1.65
C VAL A 107 -5.59 15.38 2.36
N TYR A 108 -4.92 15.53 3.51
CA TYR A 108 -4.59 14.39 4.37
C TYR A 108 -5.87 13.72 4.89
N HIS A 109 -5.90 12.38 4.84
CA HIS A 109 -6.99 11.57 5.37
C HIS A 109 -6.56 10.81 6.63
N SER A 110 -5.57 9.93 6.52
CA SER A 110 -5.15 9.06 7.63
C SER A 110 -3.74 8.51 7.41
N SER A 111 -3.20 7.77 8.38
CA SER A 111 -1.93 7.06 8.23
C SER A 111 -2.04 5.62 8.70
N GLN A 112 -1.20 4.75 8.14
CA GLN A 112 -1.15 3.34 8.49
C GLN A 112 0.29 2.82 8.48
N PRO A 113 0.81 2.33 9.61
CA PRO A 113 2.07 1.59 9.62
C PRO A 113 1.96 0.30 8.80
N TRP A 114 2.91 0.06 7.91
CA TRP A 114 2.92 -1.08 7.00
C TRP A 114 4.22 -1.88 7.13
N PRO A 115 4.31 -2.79 8.12
CA PRO A 115 5.50 -3.60 8.40
C PRO A 115 5.51 -4.92 7.60
N VAL A 116 4.90 -4.94 6.41
CA VAL A 116 4.79 -6.12 5.54
C VAL A 116 5.47 -5.95 4.18
N GLY A 117 6.26 -4.88 4.03
CA GLY A 117 7.14 -4.69 2.88
C GLY A 117 8.25 -5.76 2.79
N PRO A 118 9.11 -5.68 1.76
CA PRO A 118 10.27 -6.56 1.61
C PRO A 118 11.15 -6.55 2.86
N ASN A 119 11.84 -7.65 3.17
CA ASN A 119 12.70 -7.75 4.36
C ASN A 119 13.78 -6.65 4.46
N SER A 120 14.13 -6.01 3.33
CA SER A 120 15.05 -4.86 3.29
C SER A 120 14.45 -3.54 3.81
N ILE A 121 13.13 -3.47 4.00
CA ILE A 121 12.39 -2.28 4.45
C ILE A 121 11.62 -2.64 5.72
N PRO A 122 12.15 -2.34 6.91
CA PRO A 122 11.59 -2.86 8.16
C PRO A 122 10.19 -2.31 8.47
N CYS A 123 9.90 -1.07 8.07
CA CYS A 123 8.57 -0.48 8.18
C CYS A 123 8.36 0.65 7.17
N GLN A 124 7.30 0.56 6.39
CA GLN A 124 6.76 1.71 5.67
C GLN A 124 5.72 2.41 6.56
N LEU A 125 5.56 3.72 6.39
CA LEU A 125 4.45 4.48 6.94
C LEU A 125 3.63 4.97 5.75
N MET A 126 2.48 4.33 5.53
CA MET A 126 1.54 4.77 4.51
C MET A 126 0.84 6.03 5.01
N VAL A 127 0.86 7.08 4.21
CA VAL A 127 0.20 8.36 4.50
C VAL A 127 -0.85 8.59 3.42
N GLY A 128 -2.12 8.50 3.82
CA GLY A 128 -3.28 8.52 2.94
C GLY A 128 -3.77 9.93 2.63
N PHE A 129 -4.03 10.20 1.36
CA PHE A 129 -4.52 11.48 0.87
C PHE A 129 -5.71 11.34 -0.08
N PHE A 130 -6.55 12.36 -0.09
CA PHE A 130 -7.39 12.70 -1.24
C PHE A 130 -6.66 13.72 -2.09
N ALA A 131 -6.59 13.48 -3.40
CA ALA A 131 -6.00 14.41 -4.36
C ALA A 131 -7.03 14.77 -5.42
N TYR A 132 -7.14 16.04 -5.79
CA TYR A 132 -8.17 16.49 -6.72
C TYR A 132 -7.58 16.76 -8.09
N ALA A 133 -8.11 16.04 -9.09
CA ALA A 133 -7.62 16.08 -10.46
C ALA A 133 -7.87 17.43 -11.14
N LYS A 134 -6.87 17.92 -11.86
CA LYS A 134 -6.94 19.08 -12.77
C LYS A 134 -7.00 18.66 -14.23
N SER A 135 -6.39 17.51 -14.56
CA SER A 135 -6.45 16.88 -15.87
C SER A 135 -7.14 15.51 -15.81
N ARG A 136 -7.50 14.96 -16.97
CA ARG A 136 -8.31 13.73 -17.10
C ARG A 136 -7.78 12.72 -18.11
N GLU A 137 -6.85 13.14 -18.95
CA GLU A 137 -6.20 12.27 -19.93
C GLU A 137 -5.13 11.44 -19.25
N ILE A 138 -5.33 10.12 -19.25
CA ILE A 138 -4.44 9.18 -18.58
C ILE A 138 -3.32 8.78 -19.54
N THR A 139 -2.08 8.93 -19.10
CA THR A 139 -0.88 8.37 -19.75
C THR A 139 -0.15 7.51 -18.74
N VAL A 140 -0.30 6.18 -18.86
CA VAL A 140 0.24 5.23 -17.88
C VAL A 140 1.72 4.97 -18.11
N ASP A 141 2.55 5.07 -17.06
CA ASP A 141 3.90 4.49 -17.11
C ASP A 141 3.82 2.95 -16.99
N LYS A 142 4.01 2.29 -18.13
CA LYS A 142 3.96 0.82 -18.23
C LYS A 142 5.12 0.10 -17.53
N LYS A 143 6.12 0.82 -17.01
CA LYS A 143 7.16 0.22 -16.16
C LYS A 143 6.65 -0.12 -14.77
N GLU A 144 5.73 0.68 -14.24
CA GLU A 144 5.25 0.57 -12.86
C GLU A 144 3.82 0.03 -12.79
N LEU A 145 2.92 0.55 -13.63
CA LEU A 145 1.53 0.15 -13.69
C LEU A 145 1.24 -0.67 -14.96
N GLU A 146 0.40 -1.68 -14.81
CA GLU A 146 -0.17 -2.38 -15.96
C GLU A 146 -1.24 -1.51 -16.63
N ASP A 147 -2.08 -0.85 -15.84
CA ASP A 147 -3.13 0.04 -16.32
C ASP A 147 -3.59 1.03 -15.25
N ALA A 148 -4.22 2.13 -15.65
CA ALA A 148 -4.88 3.10 -14.78
C ALA A 148 -6.17 3.59 -15.43
N ARG A 149 -7.27 3.66 -14.66
CA ARG A 149 -8.59 4.00 -15.19
C ARG A 149 -9.41 4.81 -14.19
N TRP A 150 -10.31 5.62 -14.75
CA TRP A 150 -11.36 6.27 -13.99
C TRP A 150 -12.52 5.31 -13.72
N PHE A 151 -13.00 5.29 -12.48
CA PHE A 151 -14.13 4.48 -12.02
C PHE A 151 -15.20 5.36 -11.39
N SER A 152 -16.44 5.20 -11.80
CA SER A 152 -17.55 5.96 -11.24
C SER A 152 -17.78 5.60 -9.78
N ARG A 153 -18.44 6.49 -9.04
CA ARG A 153 -18.84 6.22 -7.66
C ARG A 153 -19.73 4.98 -7.57
N GLU A 154 -20.62 4.78 -8.54
CA GLU A 154 -21.47 3.61 -8.67
C GLU A 154 -20.63 2.34 -8.82
N ASP A 155 -19.68 2.31 -9.76
CA ASP A 155 -18.77 1.16 -9.95
C ASP A 155 -18.03 0.80 -8.66
N ILE A 156 -17.57 1.81 -7.92
CA ILE A 156 -16.86 1.60 -6.65
C ILE A 156 -17.80 1.10 -5.56
N ARG A 157 -19.03 1.63 -5.44
CA ARG A 157 -20.03 1.14 -4.49
C ARG A 157 -20.43 -0.31 -4.80
N GLU A 158 -20.60 -0.63 -6.07
CA GLU A 158 -20.82 -2.01 -6.51
C GLU A 158 -19.62 -2.88 -6.16
N ALA A 159 -18.40 -2.45 -6.45
CA ALA A 159 -17.20 -3.19 -6.08
C ALA A 159 -17.08 -3.40 -4.56
N LEU A 160 -17.46 -2.42 -3.74
CA LEU A 160 -17.44 -2.52 -2.27
C LEU A 160 -18.56 -3.38 -1.69
N THR A 161 -19.70 -3.50 -2.38
CA THR A 161 -20.84 -4.34 -1.98
C THR A 161 -20.72 -5.79 -2.50
N LEU A 162 -20.23 -5.97 -3.73
CA LEU A 162 -19.85 -7.26 -4.32
C LEU A 162 -18.63 -7.87 -3.63
N ALA A 163 -17.72 -7.03 -3.12
CA ALA A 163 -16.56 -7.44 -2.33
C ALA A 163 -16.96 -7.83 -0.90
N ASP A 164 -17.90 -8.76 -0.76
CA ASP A 164 -18.12 -9.53 0.46
C ASP A 164 -16.89 -10.40 0.75
N TYR A 165 -15.79 -9.77 1.17
CA TYR A 165 -15.19 -9.83 2.50
C TYR A 165 -15.28 -11.19 3.23
N LYS A 166 -16.46 -11.80 3.31
CA LYS A 166 -16.71 -13.16 3.83
C LYS A 166 -16.03 -14.26 3.01
N LYS A 167 -15.95 -14.14 1.68
CA LYS A 167 -15.31 -15.15 0.82
C LYS A 167 -13.79 -15.10 0.96
N GLY A 168 -13.22 -13.89 0.96
CA GLY A 168 -11.79 -13.64 1.19
C GLY A 168 -11.31 -14.04 2.60
N GLN A 169 -12.07 -13.74 3.66
CA GLN A 169 -11.75 -14.20 5.02
C GLN A 169 -11.82 -15.72 5.16
N LYS A 170 -12.81 -16.40 4.56
CA LYS A 170 -12.89 -17.87 4.55
C LYS A 170 -11.67 -18.51 3.88
N THR A 171 -11.23 -17.98 2.74
CA THR A 171 -10.06 -18.52 2.02
C THR A 171 -8.75 -18.23 2.75
N ALA A 172 -8.58 -17.04 3.32
CA ALA A 172 -7.39 -16.68 4.10
C ALA A 172 -7.32 -17.43 5.44
N ALA A 173 -8.43 -17.53 6.17
CA ALA A 173 -8.51 -18.31 7.41
C ALA A 173 -8.25 -19.80 7.16
N SER A 174 -8.80 -20.36 6.08
CA SER A 174 -8.54 -21.76 5.67
C SER A 174 -7.05 -22.01 5.35
N LYS A 175 -6.39 -21.08 4.65
CA LYS A 175 -4.93 -21.17 4.38
C LYS A 175 -4.09 -21.08 5.65
N VAL A 176 -4.43 -20.15 6.56
CA VAL A 176 -3.74 -20.02 7.86
C VAL A 176 -3.92 -21.29 8.69
N GLU A 177 -5.13 -21.85 8.72
CA GLU A 177 -5.43 -23.08 9.43
C GLU A 177 -4.68 -24.29 8.85
N GLN A 178 -4.54 -24.38 7.53
CA GLN A 178 -3.69 -25.39 6.87
C GLN A 178 -2.19 -25.21 7.18
N MET A 179 -1.70 -23.98 7.24
CA MET A 179 -0.31 -23.69 7.61
C MET A 179 -0.01 -24.04 9.07
N CYS A 180 -0.95 -23.77 9.98
CA CYS A 180 -0.83 -24.13 11.40
C CYS A 180 -0.95 -25.65 11.64
N LYS A 181 -1.65 -26.37 10.76
CA LYS A 181 -1.80 -27.84 10.83
C LYS A 181 -0.65 -28.63 10.18
N GLY A 182 0.33 -27.95 9.57
CA GLY A 182 1.53 -28.60 9.02
C GLY A 182 1.23 -29.59 7.90
N VAL A 183 0.74 -29.12 6.75
CA VAL A 183 0.51 -30.00 5.59
C VAL A 183 1.84 -30.33 4.91
N GLU A 184 2.16 -31.62 4.85
CA GLU A 184 3.31 -32.19 4.16
C GLU A 184 3.35 -31.80 2.68
N LYS A 185 4.56 -31.51 2.19
CA LYS A 185 4.86 -31.34 0.77
C LYS A 185 4.43 -32.59 -0.01
N SER A 186 3.39 -32.49 -0.85
CA SER A 186 3.41 -32.99 -2.24
C SER A 186 2.01 -32.97 -2.89
N ARG A 187 1.79 -32.03 -3.83
CA ARG A 187 1.19 -32.28 -5.14
C ARG A 187 1.08 -30.99 -5.94
N SER A 188 1.41 -31.08 -7.22
CA SER A 188 1.27 -30.01 -8.23
C SER A 188 -0.16 -29.45 -8.23
N MET A 189 -0.30 -28.15 -7.99
CA MET A 189 -1.58 -27.43 -7.88
C MET A 189 -2.12 -26.92 -9.24
N ALA A 190 -1.99 -27.72 -10.29
CA ALA A 190 -2.45 -27.30 -11.63
C ALA A 190 -3.85 -27.83 -12.03
N ALA A 191 -4.54 -28.62 -11.19
CA ALA A 191 -5.68 -29.42 -11.66
C ALA A 191 -7.07 -29.08 -11.08
N ASP A 192 -7.21 -28.24 -10.04
CA ASP A 192 -8.51 -28.08 -9.35
C ASP A 192 -9.09 -26.65 -9.40
N PHE A 193 -9.04 -25.98 -10.56
CA PHE A 193 -9.71 -24.69 -10.77
C PHE A 193 -10.68 -24.72 -11.95
N ASN A 194 -11.73 -25.51 -11.85
CA ASN A 194 -13.00 -25.21 -12.52
C ASN A 194 -13.96 -24.66 -11.47
N VAL A 195 -13.94 -23.34 -11.29
CA VAL A 195 -15.01 -22.61 -10.60
C VAL A 195 -15.98 -22.14 -11.66
N GLU A 196 -17.24 -22.56 -11.51
CA GLU A 196 -18.36 -22.22 -12.37
C GLU A 196 -18.45 -20.72 -12.66
N SER A 197 -18.71 -20.43 -13.93
CA SER A 197 -18.93 -19.12 -14.53
C SER A 197 -20.14 -18.40 -13.91
N GLY A 198 -19.91 -17.66 -12.83
CA GLY A 198 -20.68 -16.44 -12.53
C GLY A 198 -19.85 -15.25 -12.99
N GLU A 199 -20.46 -14.23 -13.60
CA GLU A 199 -19.78 -13.00 -14.03
C GLU A 199 -18.86 -12.49 -12.91
N LEU A 200 -17.54 -12.57 -13.16
CA LEU A 200 -16.55 -12.03 -12.23
C LEU A 200 -16.79 -10.52 -12.17
N ALA A 201 -16.90 -9.98 -10.94
CA ALA A 201 -17.03 -8.54 -10.75
C ALA A 201 -15.88 -7.83 -11.51
N PRO A 202 -16.16 -6.78 -12.28
CA PRO A 202 -15.17 -6.18 -13.19
C PRO A 202 -13.99 -5.52 -12.46
N ILE A 203 -14.10 -5.28 -11.15
CA ILE A 203 -13.15 -4.55 -10.33
C ILE A 203 -13.08 -5.21 -8.94
N PHE A 204 -11.86 -5.50 -8.48
CA PHE A 204 -11.58 -5.88 -7.09
C PHE A 204 -10.78 -4.77 -6.41
N VAL A 205 -11.23 -4.30 -5.23
CA VAL A 205 -10.51 -3.30 -4.43
C VAL A 205 -9.82 -3.93 -3.22
N PRO A 206 -8.79 -3.29 -2.63
CA PRO A 206 -8.11 -3.81 -1.46
C PRO A 206 -9.07 -4.14 -0.31
N GLY A 207 -8.65 -5.11 0.49
CA GLY A 207 -9.41 -5.52 1.66
C GLY A 207 -9.54 -4.42 2.71
N PRO A 208 -10.48 -4.57 3.63
CA PRO A 208 -10.94 -3.59 4.62
C PRO A 208 -9.92 -3.05 5.62
N PHE A 209 -8.82 -3.77 5.80
CA PHE A 209 -7.75 -3.38 6.70
C PHE A 209 -6.66 -2.59 5.99
N ALA A 210 -6.73 -2.47 4.66
CA ALA A 210 -5.79 -1.67 3.89
C ALA A 210 -6.22 -0.20 3.90
N ILE A 211 -5.27 0.71 4.07
CA ILE A 211 -5.52 2.16 3.96
C ILE A 211 -6.16 2.57 2.63
N ALA A 212 -5.81 1.90 1.52
CA ALA A 212 -6.46 2.10 0.23
C ALA A 212 -7.96 1.85 0.29
N HIS A 213 -8.41 0.79 0.98
CA HIS A 213 -9.83 0.52 1.18
C HIS A 213 -10.50 1.64 1.96
N HIS A 214 -9.87 2.13 3.03
CA HIS A 214 -10.42 3.23 3.84
C HIS A 214 -10.56 4.52 3.03
N LEU A 215 -9.59 4.85 2.17
CA LEU A 215 -9.70 5.99 1.26
C LEU A 215 -10.88 5.81 0.28
N ILE A 216 -10.92 4.66 -0.40
CA ILE A 216 -11.94 4.35 -1.41
C ILE A 216 -13.34 4.35 -0.79
N SER A 217 -13.54 3.69 0.35
CA SER A 217 -14.84 3.60 1.01
C SER A 217 -15.28 4.92 1.63
N SER A 218 -14.35 5.69 2.23
CA SER A 218 -14.65 7.01 2.75
C SER A 218 -15.08 7.97 1.65
N TRP A 219 -14.47 7.90 0.47
CA TRP A 219 -14.95 8.66 -0.67
C TRP A 219 -16.30 8.14 -1.15
N ALA A 220 -16.44 6.85 -1.45
CA ALA A 220 -17.64 6.27 -2.08
C ALA A 220 -18.93 6.51 -1.28
N PHE A 221 -18.84 6.51 0.06
CA PHE A 221 -19.96 6.68 0.98
C PHE A 221 -20.00 8.03 1.70
N SER A 222 -19.18 9.02 1.29
CA SER A 222 -19.37 10.38 1.80
C SER A 222 -20.66 10.98 1.24
N ASP A 223 -21.43 11.66 2.10
CA ASP A 223 -22.58 12.45 1.67
C ASP A 223 -22.08 13.66 0.88
N GLN A 224 -22.61 13.88 -0.34
CA GLN A 224 -22.25 15.02 -1.20
C GLN A 224 -22.64 16.40 -0.60
N ASN A 225 -23.19 16.45 0.62
CA ASN A 225 -23.68 17.65 1.30
C ASN A 225 -22.72 18.21 2.38
N VAL A 226 -21.48 17.71 2.47
CA VAL A 226 -20.49 18.27 3.39
C VAL A 226 -19.22 18.63 2.61
N LEU A 227 -19.26 19.75 1.91
CA LEU A 227 -18.16 20.68 1.69
C LEU A 227 -18.73 22.05 1.27
#